data_AF-A0A223B2M7-F1
#
_entry.id   AF-A0A223B2M7-F1
#
_cell.length_a   1.000
_cell.length_b   1.000
_cell.length_c   1.000
_cell.angle_alpha   90.00
_cell.angle_beta   90.00
_cell.angle_gamma   90.00
#
_symmetry.space_group_name_H-M   'P 1'
#
loop_
_entity.id
_entity.type
_entity.pdbx_description
1 polymer ?
#
loop_
_entity_poly.entity_id
_entity_poly.type
_entity_poly.pdbx_seq_one_letter_code
_entity_poly.pdbx_strand_id
1 'polypeptide(L)'
;MQKMKPKHTTALRKVAVVLDVLATIYVTAFIFWMFELAGDAFSQKLLRFFVVATPMTVGAYSIGIVAAVHCKAFKNVIGIVAVCIVYVLMIFGSLGALMGMDGWSDVIVFFLPHIIIIGYIIFTLIQKIKTSVNSN
;
A
#
# COMPACT_ATOMS: atom_id res chain seq x y z
N MET A 1 -15.07 21.51 -4.93
CA MET A 1 -15.21 20.32 -4.06
C MET A 1 -15.68 20.79 -2.68
N GLN A 2 -16.69 20.13 -2.10
CA GLN A 2 -17.23 20.46 -0.76
C GLN A 2 -16.08 20.56 0.27
N LYS A 3 -15.95 21.71 0.96
CA LYS A 3 -15.08 21.84 2.14
C LYS A 3 -15.52 20.76 3.13
N MET A 4 -14.70 19.72 3.31
CA MET A 4 -14.97 18.69 4.32
C MET A 4 -15.10 19.39 5.68
N LYS A 5 -16.22 19.15 6.36
CA LYS A 5 -16.48 19.72 7.69
C LYS A 5 -15.34 19.32 8.64
N PRO A 6 -14.91 20.20 9.56
CA PRO A 6 -13.72 19.99 10.41
C PRO A 6 -13.76 18.68 11.22
N LYS A 7 -14.94 18.17 11.57
CA LYS A 7 -15.13 16.86 12.22
C LYS A 7 -14.72 15.67 11.33
N HIS A 8 -14.95 15.78 10.03
CA HIS A 8 -14.66 14.72 9.04
C HIS A 8 -13.16 14.62 8.74
N THR A 9 -12.45 15.76 8.71
CA THR A 9 -10.97 15.77 8.58
C THR A 9 -10.28 15.15 9.80
N THR A 10 -10.82 15.36 11.01
CA THR A 10 -10.28 14.77 12.23
C THR A 10 -10.51 13.26 12.29
N ALA A 11 -11.69 12.78 11.88
CA ALA A 11 -11.98 11.35 11.78
C ALA A 11 -11.10 10.66 10.73
N LEU A 12 -10.94 11.27 9.55
CA LEU A 12 -10.09 10.72 8.47
C LEU A 12 -8.62 10.60 8.91
N ARG A 13 -8.10 11.58 9.65
CA ARG A 13 -6.74 11.51 10.21
C ARG A 13 -6.59 10.39 11.23
N LYS A 14 -7.57 10.19 12.12
CA LYS A 14 -7.54 9.06 13.06
C LYS A 14 -7.52 7.71 12.34
N VAL A 15 -8.36 7.55 11.32
CA VAL A 15 -8.39 6.34 10.49
C VAL A 15 -7.05 6.14 9.78
N ALA A 16 -6.47 7.20 9.21
CA ALA A 16 -5.16 7.13 8.57
C ALA A 16 -4.06 6.67 9.53
N VAL A 17 -4.00 7.21 10.75
CA VAL A 17 -3.01 6.78 11.76
C VAL A 17 -3.19 5.32 12.15
N VAL A 18 -4.44 4.87 12.36
CA VAL A 18 -4.71 3.46 12.68
C VAL A 18 -4.26 2.55 11.53
N LEU A 19 -4.55 2.94 10.29
CA LEU A 19 -4.12 2.22 9.10
C LEU A 19 -2.59 2.20 8.95
N ASP A 20 -1.90 3.30 9.24
CA ASP A 20 -0.43 3.38 9.19
C ASP A 20 0.21 2.44 10.24
N VAL A 21 -0.37 2.38 11.45
CA VAL A 21 0.10 1.46 12.50
C VAL A 21 -0.10 0.00 12.08
N LEU A 22 -1.27 -0.35 11.55
CA LEU A 22 -1.55 -1.70 11.05
C LEU A 22 -0.64 -2.08 9.89
N ALA A 23 -0.40 -1.14 8.96
CA ALA A 23 0.55 -1.29 7.87
C ALA A 23 1.98 -1.54 8.37
N THR A 24 2.40 -0.81 9.39
CA THR A 24 3.72 -0.98 9.99
C THR A 24 3.85 -2.36 10.63
N ILE A 25 2.87 -2.80 11.41
CA ILE A 25 2.84 -4.15 12.01
C ILE A 25 2.92 -5.22 10.92
N TYR A 26 2.16 -5.05 9.84
CA TYR A 26 2.19 -5.97 8.70
C TYR A 26 3.57 -6.03 8.04
N VAL A 27 4.18 -4.87 7.76
CA VAL A 27 5.52 -4.79 7.13
C VAL A 27 6.59 -5.37 8.07
N THR A 28 6.53 -5.10 9.37
CA THR A 28 7.45 -5.65 10.36
C THR A 28 7.34 -7.17 10.44
N ALA A 29 6.12 -7.71 10.52
CA ALA A 29 5.88 -9.16 10.48
C ALA A 29 6.39 -9.77 9.17
N PHE A 30 6.21 -9.08 8.06
CA PHE A 30 6.72 -9.49 6.75
C PHE A 30 8.26 -9.50 6.68
N ILE A 31 8.95 -8.50 7.25
CA ILE A 31 10.41 -8.47 7.31
C ILE A 31 10.96 -9.60 8.19
N PHE A 32 10.39 -9.78 9.39
CA PHE A 32 10.78 -10.90 10.25
C PHE A 32 10.58 -12.25 9.55
N TRP A 33 9.49 -12.40 8.78
CA TRP A 33 9.26 -13.57 7.94
C TRP A 33 10.33 -13.75 6.85
N MET A 34 10.74 -12.70 6.14
CA MET A 34 11.82 -12.78 5.14
C MET A 34 13.15 -13.25 5.75
N PHE A 35 13.45 -12.85 6.99
CA PHE A 35 14.64 -13.30 7.71
C PHE A 35 14.50 -14.74 8.24
N GLU A 36 13.29 -15.15 8.66
CA GLU A 36 13.02 -16.53 9.10
C GLU A 36 13.00 -17.51 7.92
N LEU A 37 12.59 -17.06 6.72
CA LEU A 37 12.71 -17.80 5.46
C LEU A 37 14.16 -18.16 5.10
N ALA A 38 15.14 -17.42 5.61
CA ALA A 38 16.56 -17.69 5.44
C ALA A 38 17.11 -18.75 6.42
N GLY A 39 16.29 -19.23 7.38
CA GLY A 39 16.62 -20.31 8.29
C GLY A 39 15.84 -21.60 7.97
N ASP A 40 16.52 -22.74 8.00
CA ASP A 40 16.08 -24.07 7.52
C ASP A 40 14.82 -24.69 8.18
N ALA A 41 14.05 -23.96 8.99
CA ALA A 41 12.97 -24.52 9.79
C ALA A 41 11.59 -23.99 9.37
N PHE A 42 11.03 -24.53 8.28
CA PHE A 42 9.67 -24.17 7.86
C PHE A 42 8.66 -25.31 7.90
N SER A 43 7.50 -25.04 8.53
CA SER A 43 6.31 -25.89 8.51
C SER A 43 5.62 -25.81 7.14
N GLN A 44 5.59 -26.92 6.39
CA GLN A 44 4.95 -27.01 5.07
C GLN A 44 3.48 -26.53 5.02
N LYS A 45 2.77 -26.49 6.16
CA LYS A 45 1.39 -25.98 6.24
C LYS A 45 1.31 -24.46 6.06
N LEU A 46 2.26 -23.70 6.60
CA LEU A 46 2.31 -22.25 6.35
C LEU A 46 2.70 -21.97 4.90
N LEU A 47 3.58 -22.78 4.30
CA LEU A 47 4.00 -22.59 2.90
C LEU A 47 2.82 -22.71 1.95
N ARG A 48 1.99 -23.75 2.14
CA ARG A 48 0.79 -23.97 1.32
C ARG A 48 -0.27 -22.89 1.49
N PHE A 49 -0.50 -22.40 2.71
CA PHE A 49 -1.48 -21.33 2.95
C PHE A 49 -1.06 -20.02 2.24
N PHE A 50 0.25 -19.73 2.22
CA PHE A 50 0.80 -18.51 1.63
C PHE A 50 0.96 -18.58 0.10
N VAL A 51 1.27 -19.76 -0.46
CA VAL A 51 1.24 -19.98 -1.93
C VAL A 51 -0.19 -19.80 -2.48
N VAL A 52 -1.21 -20.19 -1.70
CA VAL A 52 -2.62 -20.11 -2.12
C VAL A 52 -3.21 -18.70 -1.98
N ALA A 53 -2.83 -17.94 -0.95
CA ALA A 53 -3.43 -16.64 -0.65
C ALA A 53 -2.71 -15.42 -1.26
N THR A 54 -1.54 -15.59 -1.90
CA THR A 54 -0.64 -14.51 -2.35
C THR A 54 -0.64 -13.30 -1.39
N PRO A 55 -0.37 -13.51 -0.09
CA PRO A 55 -0.54 -12.48 0.94
C PRO A 55 0.37 -11.27 0.69
N MET A 56 1.48 -11.47 -0.02
CA MET A 56 2.36 -10.40 -0.49
C MET A 56 1.63 -9.41 -1.41
N THR A 57 0.79 -9.92 -2.31
CA THR A 57 0.03 -9.12 -3.27
C THR A 57 -1.15 -8.43 -2.60
N VAL A 58 -1.91 -9.16 -1.79
CA VAL A 58 -3.02 -8.61 -1.01
C VAL A 58 -2.52 -7.55 -0.02
N GLY A 59 -1.36 -7.81 0.60
CA GLY A 59 -0.66 -6.87 1.45
C GLY A 59 -0.21 -5.62 0.69
N ALA A 60 0.37 -5.78 -0.50
CA ALA A 60 0.75 -4.64 -1.34
C ALA A 60 -0.45 -3.77 -1.69
N TYR A 61 -1.60 -4.34 -2.09
CA TYR A 61 -2.83 -3.57 -2.33
C TYR A 61 -3.30 -2.82 -1.08
N SER A 62 -3.23 -3.48 0.08
CA SER A 62 -3.63 -2.89 1.37
C SER A 62 -2.77 -1.69 1.72
N ILE A 63 -1.44 -1.81 1.59
CA ILE A 63 -0.48 -0.70 1.79
C ILE A 63 -0.75 0.44 0.80
N GLY A 64 -1.11 0.12 -0.44
CA GLY A 64 -1.50 1.11 -1.43
C GLY A 64 -2.73 1.92 -1.03
N ILE A 65 -3.74 1.27 -0.44
CA ILE A 65 -4.92 1.94 0.13
C ILE A 65 -4.52 2.84 1.31
N VAL A 66 -3.63 2.35 2.20
CA VAL A 66 -3.10 3.16 3.30
C VAL A 66 -2.39 4.41 2.76
N ALA A 67 -1.53 4.27 1.75
CA ALA A 67 -0.86 5.39 1.09
C ALA A 67 -1.85 6.40 0.51
N ALA A 68 -2.91 5.94 -0.17
CA ALA A 68 -3.97 6.79 -0.69
C ALA A 68 -4.73 7.56 0.41
N VAL A 69 -5.06 6.89 1.52
CA VAL A 69 -5.75 7.50 2.65
C VAL A 69 -4.84 8.51 3.37
N HIS A 70 -3.57 8.17 3.59
CA HIS A 70 -2.57 9.07 4.18
C HIS A 70 -2.36 10.31 3.30
N CYS A 71 -2.21 10.10 1.99
CA CYS A 71 -2.14 11.17 0.98
C CYS A 71 -3.33 12.11 1.04
N LYS A 72 -4.52 11.63 1.36
CA LYS A 72 -5.71 12.47 1.50
C LYS A 72 -5.76 13.18 2.85
N ALA A 73 -5.46 12.47 3.93
CA ALA A 73 -5.61 12.93 5.32
C ALA A 73 -4.57 13.98 5.75
N PHE A 74 -3.33 13.86 5.26
CA PHE A 74 -2.20 14.69 5.69
C PHE A 74 -1.69 15.60 4.58
N LYS A 75 -1.21 16.79 4.93
CA LYS A 75 -0.53 17.70 4.00
C LYS A 75 1.00 17.54 4.04
N ASN A 76 1.52 16.71 4.94
CA ASN A 76 2.95 16.53 5.12
C ASN A 76 3.53 15.75 3.93
N VAL A 77 4.31 16.43 3.09
CA VAL A 77 4.92 15.86 1.89
C VAL A 77 5.91 14.75 2.26
N ILE A 78 6.68 14.92 3.34
CA ILE A 78 7.67 13.93 3.79
C ILE A 78 6.99 12.62 4.18
N GLY A 79 5.91 12.69 4.95
CA GLY A 79 5.13 11.51 5.36
C GLY A 79 4.48 10.80 4.17
N ILE A 80 3.95 11.58 3.23
CA ILE A 80 3.38 11.02 1.98
C ILE A 80 4.45 10.28 1.18
N VAL A 81 5.63 10.88 0.99
CA VAL A 81 6.72 10.26 0.24
C VAL A 81 7.19 8.97 0.94
N ALA A 82 7.32 8.97 2.26
CA ALA A 82 7.72 7.80 3.02
C ALA A 82 6.74 6.62 2.81
N VAL A 83 5.44 6.84 2.95
CA VAL A 83 4.43 5.77 2.78
C VAL A 83 4.36 5.31 1.31
N CYS A 84 4.52 6.22 0.35
CA CYS A 84 4.60 5.86 -1.08
C CYS A 84 5.83 5.01 -1.41
N ILE A 85 6.99 5.31 -0.82
CA ILE A 85 8.21 4.48 -0.99
C ILE A 85 7.95 3.06 -0.49
N VAL A 86 7.35 2.91 0.70
CA VAL A 86 6.98 1.59 1.25
C VAL A 86 6.04 0.85 0.30
N TYR A 87 5.04 1.53 -0.27
CA TYR A 87 4.14 0.93 -1.25
C TYR A 87 4.88 0.44 -2.52
N VAL A 88 5.79 1.24 -3.06
CA VAL A 88 6.60 0.86 -4.24
C VAL A 88 7.47 -0.36 -3.93
N LEU A 89 8.11 -0.40 -2.76
CA LEU A 89 8.90 -1.57 -2.33
C LEU A 89 8.03 -2.83 -2.21
N MET A 90 6.79 -2.70 -1.72
CA MET A 90 5.83 -3.81 -1.65
C MET A 90 5.40 -4.31 -3.04
N ILE A 91 5.26 -3.42 -4.02
CA ILE A 91 5.02 -3.81 -5.42
C ILE A 91 6.19 -4.65 -5.92
N PHE A 92 7.43 -4.18 -5.75
CA PHE A 92 8.62 -4.93 -6.14
C PHE A 92 8.69 -6.31 -5.48
N GLY A 93 8.37 -6.37 -4.18
CA GLY A 93 8.24 -7.64 -3.48
C GLY A 93 7.21 -8.54 -4.14
N SER A 94 6.00 -8.02 -4.40
CA SER A 94 4.90 -8.76 -5.01
C SER A 94 5.23 -9.30 -6.41
N LEU A 95 6.20 -8.71 -7.13
CA LEU A 95 6.67 -9.26 -8.42
C LEU A 95 7.23 -10.67 -8.28
N GLY A 96 7.69 -11.09 -7.09
CA GLY A 96 8.09 -12.47 -6.84
C GLY A 96 6.94 -13.46 -7.09
N ALA A 97 5.69 -13.05 -6.93
CA ALA A 97 4.51 -13.87 -7.25
C ALA A 97 4.26 -14.01 -8.77
N LEU A 98 4.80 -13.12 -9.60
CA LEU A 98 4.69 -13.22 -11.07
C LEU A 98 5.48 -14.40 -11.63
N MET A 99 6.49 -14.90 -10.91
CA MET A 99 7.30 -16.04 -11.36
C MET A 99 6.49 -17.35 -11.49
N GLY A 100 5.30 -17.43 -10.90
CA GLY A 100 4.41 -18.60 -11.01
C GLY A 100 3.22 -18.42 -11.95
N MET A 101 3.18 -17.35 -12.75
CA MET A 101 2.05 -17.01 -13.61
C MET A 101 2.37 -17.29 -15.08
N ASP A 102 1.64 -18.23 -15.69
CA ASP A 102 1.89 -18.70 -17.06
C ASP A 102 1.16 -17.86 -18.14
N GLY A 103 0.19 -17.04 -17.75
CA GLY A 103 -0.67 -16.28 -18.68
C GLY A 103 -0.55 -14.76 -18.56
N TRP A 104 -0.52 -14.07 -19.72
CA TRP A 104 -0.60 -12.59 -19.78
C TRP A 104 -1.90 -12.03 -19.17
N SER A 105 -2.99 -12.79 -19.19
CA SER A 105 -4.25 -12.43 -18.52
C SER A 105 -4.08 -12.28 -17.01
N ASP A 106 -3.29 -13.17 -16.42
CA ASP A 106 -3.09 -13.19 -14.97
C ASP A 106 -2.23 -12.00 -14.56
N VAL A 107 -1.20 -11.67 -15.35
CA VAL A 107 -0.34 -10.49 -15.15
C VAL A 107 -1.19 -9.21 -15.17
N ILE A 108 -2.13 -9.10 -16.11
CA ILE A 108 -3.02 -7.93 -16.21
C ILE A 108 -3.91 -7.84 -14.96
N VAL A 109 -4.55 -8.93 -14.55
CA VAL A 109 -5.42 -8.96 -13.36
C VAL A 109 -4.63 -8.61 -12.09
N PHE A 110 -3.36 -9.01 -12.02
CA PHE A 110 -2.47 -8.73 -10.91
C PHE A 110 -2.02 -7.26 -10.83
N PHE A 111 -1.69 -6.64 -11.96
CA PHE A 111 -1.22 -5.24 -11.99
C PHE A 111 -2.34 -4.20 -11.99
N LEU A 112 -3.53 -4.56 -12.47
CA LEU A 112 -4.64 -3.63 -12.60
C LEU A 112 -4.99 -2.88 -11.30
N PRO A 113 -5.05 -3.53 -10.12
CA PRO A 113 -5.30 -2.83 -8.86
C PRO A 113 -4.18 -1.86 -8.50
N HIS A 114 -2.92 -2.20 -8.78
CA HIS A 114 -1.79 -1.30 -8.53
C HIS A 114 -1.88 -0.03 -9.39
N ILE A 115 -2.22 -0.18 -10.67
CA ILE A 115 -2.41 0.95 -11.59
C ILE A 115 -3.52 1.89 -11.10
N ILE A 116 -4.65 1.33 -10.64
CA ILE A 116 -5.78 2.11 -10.11
C ILE A 116 -5.35 2.88 -8.85
N ILE A 117 -4.65 2.24 -7.92
CA ILE A 117 -4.19 2.87 -6.67
C ILE A 117 -3.18 4.00 -6.97
N ILE A 118 -2.20 3.74 -7.85
CA ILE A 118 -1.20 4.74 -8.24
C ILE A 118 -1.90 5.94 -8.91
N GLY A 119 -2.82 5.68 -9.83
CA GLY A 119 -3.62 6.73 -10.48
C GLY A 119 -4.39 7.58 -9.47
N TYR A 120 -4.99 6.96 -8.44
CA TYR A 120 -5.69 7.68 -7.39
C TYR A 120 -4.76 8.57 -6.54
N ILE A 121 -3.57 8.07 -6.19
CA ILE A 121 -2.56 8.83 -5.44
C ILE A 121 -2.10 10.04 -6.26
N ILE A 122 -1.75 9.84 -7.54
CA ILE A 122 -1.31 10.91 -8.45
C ILE A 122 -2.40 11.96 -8.59
N PHE A 123 -3.64 11.56 -8.85
CA PHE A 123 -4.77 12.47 -8.97
C PHE A 123 -4.95 13.31 -7.69
N THR A 124 -4.87 12.67 -6.53
CA THR A 124 -5.00 13.35 -5.23
C THR A 124 -3.85 14.35 -5.00
N LEU A 125 -2.63 14.00 -5.40
CA LEU A 125 -1.46 14.89 -5.32
C LEU A 125 -1.57 16.09 -6.27
N ILE A 126 -1.96 15.88 -7.52
CA ILE A 126 -2.16 16.95 -8.51
C ILE A 126 -3.21 17.94 -8.00
N GLN A 127 -4.33 17.44 -7.46
CA GLN A 127 -5.34 18.32 -6.87
C GLN A 127 -4.80 19.12 -5.69
N LYS A 128 -3.97 18.51 -4.83
CA LYS A 128 -3.35 19.22 -3.71
C LYS A 128 -2.40 20.33 -4.16
N ILE A 129 -1.56 20.07 -5.15
CA ILE A 129 -0.63 21.07 -5.72
C ILE A 129 -1.42 22.23 -6.32
N LYS A 130 -2.42 21.94 -7.17
CA LYS A 130 -3.27 22.96 -7.80
C LYS A 130 -3.97 23.84 -6.77
N THR A 131 -4.41 23.27 -5.65
CA THR A 131 -5.08 24.03 -4.57
C THR A 131 -4.08 24.87 -3.76
N SER A 132 -2.85 24.40 -3.58
CA SER A 132 -1.79 25.17 -2.91
C SER A 132 -1.36 26.39 -3.73
N VAL A 133 -1.31 26.26 -5.05
CA VAL A 133 -0.96 27.36 -5.97
C VAL A 133 -2.08 28.41 -6.02
N ASN A 134 -3.35 28.00 -6.00
CA ASN A 134 -4.50 28.91 -6.10
C ASN A 134 -4.86 29.62 -4.78
N SER A 135 -4.10 29.38 -3.71
CA SER A 135 -4.30 29.95 -2.37
C SER A 135 -3.20 30.96 -1.99
N ASN A 136 -2.22 31.18 -2.87
CA ASN A 136 -1.22 32.25 -2.82
C ASN A 136 -1.59 33.32 -3.86
#